data_AF-A0A7J6I6W0-F1
#
_entry.id   AF-A0A7J6I6W0-F1
#
_cell.length_a   1.000
_cell.length_b   1.000
_cell.length_c   1.000
_cell.angle_alpha   90.00
_cell.angle_beta   90.00
_cell.angle_gamma   90.00
#
_symmetry.space_group_name_H-M   'P 1'
#
loop_
_entity.id
_entity.type
_entity.pdbx_description
1 polymer ?
#
loop_
_entity_poly.entity_id
_entity_poly.type
_entity_poly.pdbx_seq_one_letter_code
_entity_poly.pdbx_strand_id
1 'polypeptide(L)' 'MDLSKLKKAVEAVEVVDGHAHNIVSLDSSFPFLGGFSEAHGDALTHALHSLSVKSTVTEIVQR' A
#
# COMPACT_ATOMS: atom_id res chain seq x y z
N MET A 1 26.88 -5.34 8.77
CA MET A 1 26.85 -6.12 7.51
C MET A 1 26.26 -5.21 6.43
N ASP A 2 26.93 -5.03 5.30
CA ASP A 2 26.39 -4.24 4.18
C ASP A 2 25.41 -5.11 3.38
N LEU A 3 24.13 -4.72 3.38
CA LEU A 3 23.06 -5.42 2.68
C LEU A 3 22.69 -4.75 1.34
N SER A 4 23.41 -3.72 0.91
CA SER A 4 23.08 -2.93 -0.28
C SER A 4 23.04 -3.77 -1.56
N LYS A 5 23.98 -4.70 -1.72
CA LYS A 5 24.02 -5.62 -2.87
C LYS A 5 22.84 -6.58 -2.89
N LEU A 6 22.46 -7.11 -1.72
CA LEU A 6 21.30 -7.99 -1.59
C LEU A 6 20.01 -7.24 -1.91
N LYS A 7 19.84 -6.03 -1.35
CA LYS A 7 18.68 -5.18 -1.64
C LYS A 7 18.53 -4.92 -3.14
N LYS A 8 19.60 -4.50 -3.82
CA LYS A 8 19.60 -4.27 -5.27
C LYS A 8 19.24 -5.53 -6.07
N ALA A 9 19.74 -6.69 -5.65
CA ALA A 9 19.43 -7.94 -6.31
C ALA A 9 17.94 -8.31 -6.18
N VAL A 10 17.36 -8.11 -4.98
CA VAL A 10 15.94 -8.39 -4.73
C VAL A 10 15.02 -7.40 -5.47
N GLU A 11 15.33 -6.11 -5.45
CA GLU A 11 14.52 -5.07 -6.11
C GLU A 11 14.54 -5.15 -7.64
N ALA A 12 15.54 -5.80 -8.24
CA ALA A 12 15.66 -5.97 -9.69
C ALA A 12 14.87 -7.16 -10.25
N VAL A 13 14.31 -8.01 -9.39
CA VAL A 13 13.55 -9.20 -9.81
C VAL A 13 12.15 -8.78 -10.26
N GLU A 14 11.74 -9.23 -11.45
CA GLU A 14 10.36 -9.09 -11.90
C GLU A 14 9.42 -9.91 -11.01
N VAL A 15 8.30 -9.29 -10.61
CA VAL A 15 7.34 -9.89 -9.68
C VAL A 15 6.05 -10.22 -10.42
N VAL A 16 5.58 -11.45 -10.25
CA VAL A 16 4.22 -11.85 -10.62
C VAL A 16 3.39 -11.90 -9.35
N ASP A 17 2.46 -10.98 -9.20
CA ASP A 17 1.53 -10.97 -8.07
C ASP A 17 0.49 -12.09 -8.26
N GLY A 18 0.59 -13.12 -7.41
CA GLY A 18 -0.30 -14.28 -7.45
C GLY A 18 -1.67 -14.03 -6.82
N HIS A 19 -1.86 -12.90 -6.12
CA HIS A 19 -3.12 -12.59 -5.46
C HIS A 19 -3.32 -11.09 -5.23
N ALA A 20 -4.21 -10.51 -6.03
CA ALA A 20 -4.63 -9.12 -5.91
C ALA A 20 -6.14 -8.97 -6.04
N HIS A 21 -6.65 -7.83 -5.59
CA HIS A 21 -8.03 -7.41 -5.82
C HIS A 21 -8.12 -6.45 -7.02
N ASN A 22 -9.33 -6.31 -7.57
CA ASN A 22 -9.59 -5.40 -8.68
C ASN A 22 -9.40 -3.94 -8.26
N ILE A 23 -8.85 -3.13 -9.16
CA ILE A 23 -8.80 -1.68 -9.00
C ILE A 23 -10.23 -1.13 -9.12
N VAL A 24 -10.58 -0.21 -8.24
CA VAL A 24 -11.89 0.48 -8.29
C VAL A 24 -11.94 1.49 -9.43
N SER A 25 -13.14 1.77 -9.94
CA SER A 25 -13.32 2.79 -10.98
C SER A 25 -12.97 4.20 -10.45
N LEU A 26 -12.63 5.11 -11.37
CA LEU A 26 -12.30 6.50 -11.02
C LEU A 26 -13.48 7.25 -10.38
N ASP A 27 -14.71 6.84 -10.68
CA ASP A 27 -15.97 7.37 -10.17
C ASP A 27 -16.54 6.54 -9.00
N SER A 28 -15.75 5.62 -8.44
CA SER A 28 -16.18 4.78 -7.32
C SER A 28 -16.42 5.59 -6.05
N SER A 29 -17.46 5.21 -5.30
CA SER A 29 -17.71 5.72 -3.95
C SER A 29 -16.90 5.00 -2.87
N PHE A 30 -16.01 4.07 -3.25
CA PHE A 30 -15.19 3.34 -2.29
C PHE A 30 -14.20 4.29 -1.59
N PRO A 31 -14.17 4.34 -0.24
CA PRO A 31 -13.29 5.26 0.47
C PRO A 31 -11.82 4.96 0.19
N PHE A 32 -11.04 5.99 -0.18
CA PHE A 32 -9.61 5.84 -0.43
C PHE A 32 -8.86 5.18 0.74
N LEU A 33 -9.16 5.58 1.98
CA LEU A 33 -8.54 4.98 3.18
C LEU A 33 -8.89 3.50 3.37
N GLY A 34 -10.03 3.05 2.85
CA GLY A 34 -10.44 1.64 2.86
C GLY A 34 -9.55 0.75 1.98
N GLY A 35 -8.81 1.33 1.03
CA GLY A 35 -7.83 0.59 0.22
C GLY A 35 -6.57 0.19 1.00
N PHE A 36 -6.38 0.75 2.20
CA PHE A 36 -5.17 0.57 3.02
C PHE A 36 -5.49 0.08 4.44
N SER A 37 -6.77 -0.12 4.75
CA SER A 37 -7.26 -0.50 6.06
C SER A 37 -8.61 -1.20 5.96
N GLU A 38 -8.73 -2.31 6.68
CA GLU A 38 -10.01 -3.03 6.89
C GLU A 38 -10.90 -2.35 7.96
N ALA A 39 -10.57 -1.12 8.37
CA ALA A 39 -11.40 -0.37 9.31
C ALA A 39 -12.67 0.15 8.64
N HIS A 40 -13.79 0.12 9.36
CA HIS A 40 -15.10 0.51 8.85
C HIS A 40 -15.78 1.52 9.78
N GLY A 41 -16.69 2.33 9.23
CA GLY A 41 -17.40 3.36 9.99
C GLY A 41 -16.43 4.35 10.64
N ASP A 42 -16.73 4.74 11.88
CA ASP A 42 -15.94 5.73 12.62
C ASP A 42 -14.48 5.29 12.83
N ALA A 43 -14.22 3.98 12.89
CA ALA A 43 -12.86 3.44 13.05
C ALA A 43 -11.94 3.81 11.86
N LEU A 44 -12.50 4.01 10.67
CA LEU A 44 -11.72 4.40 9.48
C LEU A 44 -11.04 5.76 9.67
N THR A 45 -11.60 6.65 10.49
CA THR A 45 -10.99 7.96 10.80
C THR A 45 -9.67 7.83 11.55
N HIS A 46 -9.45 6.71 12.23
CA HIS A 46 -8.21 6.40 12.95
C HIS A 46 -7.19 5.64 12.08
N ALA A 47 -7.56 5.19 10.88
CA ALA A 47 -6.68 4.42 10.00
C ALA A 47 -5.42 5.19 9.61
N LEU A 48 -5.47 6.53 9.57
CA LEU A 48 -4.32 7.40 9.33
C LEU A 48 -3.16 7.22 10.31
N HIS A 49 -3.44 6.68 11.51
CA HIS A 49 -2.40 6.38 12.49
C HIS A 49 -1.73 5.02 12.26
N SER A 50 -2.32 4.15 11.42
CA SER A 50 -1.77 2.85 11.10
C SER A 50 -0.52 2.96 10.22
N LEU A 51 0.37 1.98 10.37
CA LEU A 51 1.60 1.93 9.60
C LEU A 51 1.33 1.64 8.12
N SER A 52 0.34 0.80 7.80
CA SER A 52 -0.03 0.47 6.41
C SER A 52 -0.40 1.73 5.63
N VAL A 53 -1.26 2.58 6.19
CA VAL A 53 -1.66 3.84 5.52
C VAL A 53 -0.46 4.78 5.36
N LYS A 54 0.34 4.98 6.41
CA LYS A 54 1.46 5.93 6.37
C LYS A 54 2.56 5.52 5.39
N SER A 55 2.99 4.26 5.45
CA SER A 55 4.05 3.75 4.59
C SER A 55 3.62 3.75 3.14
N THR A 56 2.42 3.25 2.83
CA THR A 56 1.94 3.19 1.44
C THR A 56 1.74 4.58 0.84
N VAL A 57 1.16 5.55 1.55
CA VAL A 57 1.04 6.93 1.04
C VAL A 57 2.41 7.55 0.78
N THR A 58 3.38 7.32 1.67
CA THR A 58 4.75 7.81 1.48
C THR A 58 5.39 7.20 0.22
N GLU A 59 5.24 5.89 0.02
CA GLU A 59 5.75 5.20 -1.17
C GLU A 59 5.11 5.69 -2.47
N ILE A 60 3.79 5.97 -2.48
CA ILE A 60 3.10 6.52 -3.65
C ILE A 60 3.66 7.91 -4.00
N VAL A 61 3.96 8.74 -3.00
CA VAL A 61 4.46 10.11 -3.20
C VAL A 61 5.95 10.14 -3.60
N GLN A 62 6.73 9.14 -3.19
CA GLN A 62 8.17 9.08 -3.43
C GLN A 62 8.58 8.29 -4.68
N ARG A 63 7.62 7.63 -5.35
CA ARG A 63 7.79 7.05 -6.69
C ARG A 63 7.56 8.10 -7.76
#